data_AF-A0AAV9QL67-F1
#
_entry.id   AF-A0AAV9QL67-F1
#
_cell.length_a   1.000
_cell.length_b   1.000
_cell.length_c   1.000
_cell.angle_alpha   90.00
_cell.angle_beta   90.00
_cell.angle_gamma   90.00
#
_symmetry.space_group_name_H-M   'P 1'
#
loop_
_entity.id
_entity.type
_entity.pdbx_description
1 polymer ?
#
loop_
_entity_poly.entity_id
_entity_poly.type
_entity_poly.pdbx_seq_one_letter_code
_entity_poly.pdbx_strand_id
1 'polypeptide(L)'
;MASTSTSISTPEREREQERERDPALLPGSTSTSTSTSYKCVLSTLTPPSTPHTPLSLPVSPAKPHIPSHAISSLQVHPVIEAALHLLNLDLPSAHFLVRHMQAPPAWEAMYAHGILHRLEGDIDNARAWYGDVKDAQVFQAVWGGGEGDTLSGDADGDGDGDRDNSTSSSSSSSHADANGGTNNNNNNQAFNKACKFLDQVEIYKSSILSSSSSSSSSSSKATSGPAPSSTSPAPADMIRTTSLAELNHFLKFCERKFTTAPILDASSVWTSMADKHKDQAAQMITGGEGWREF
;
A
#
# COMPACT_ATOMS: atom_id res chain seq x y z
N MET A 1 76.21 32.05 15.59
CA MET A 1 76.51 32.11 14.14
C MET A 1 75.19 32.27 13.40
N ALA A 2 75.18 33.17 12.41
CA ALA A 2 74.11 33.73 11.55
C ALA A 2 72.79 32.93 11.44
N SER A 3 71.60 33.50 11.67
CA SER A 3 70.86 34.52 10.89
C SER A 3 70.38 34.06 9.52
N THR A 4 69.06 33.83 9.36
CA THR A 4 68.28 34.42 8.26
C THR A 4 66.78 34.51 8.61
N SER A 5 66.26 35.73 8.58
CA SER A 5 64.85 36.10 8.54
C SER A 5 64.41 36.25 7.07
N THR A 6 63.15 35.93 6.75
CA THR A 6 62.48 36.51 5.57
C THR A 6 60.99 36.71 5.84
N SER A 7 60.60 37.99 5.91
CA SER A 7 59.22 38.51 5.81
C SER A 7 58.87 38.79 4.35
N ILE A 8 57.64 38.50 3.92
CA ILE A 8 56.98 39.05 2.72
C ILE A 8 55.48 39.10 3.06
N SER A 9 54.89 40.22 3.49
CA SER A 9 54.51 41.46 2.78
C SER A 9 53.38 41.27 1.76
N THR A 10 52.17 41.67 2.16
CA THR A 10 50.99 41.98 1.36
C THR A 10 51.26 43.14 0.39
N PRO A 11 50.45 43.26 -0.68
CA PRO A 11 49.92 44.57 -0.99
C PRO A 11 48.41 44.58 -1.27
N GLU A 12 47.85 45.72 -0.88
CA GLU A 12 46.49 46.21 -1.04
C GLU A 12 46.44 47.15 -2.26
N ARG A 13 45.24 47.32 -2.85
CA ARG A 13 44.80 48.25 -3.92
C ARG A 13 44.91 47.76 -5.38
N GLU A 14 43.75 47.59 -6.00
CA GLU A 14 43.26 48.54 -7.01
C GLU A 14 41.73 48.43 -7.15
N ARG A 15 41.08 49.60 -7.22
CA ARG A 15 39.64 49.80 -7.45
C ARG A 15 39.41 50.08 -8.93
N GLU A 16 38.16 49.80 -9.33
CA GLU A 16 37.37 50.51 -10.34
C GLU A 16 37.44 50.11 -11.84
N GLN A 17 36.25 49.70 -12.30
CA GLN A 17 35.63 49.97 -13.60
C GLN A 17 36.03 49.12 -14.81
N GLU A 18 35.22 48.11 -15.11
CA GLU A 18 34.81 47.81 -16.50
C GLU A 18 33.40 47.17 -16.54
N ARG A 19 32.43 48.04 -16.85
CA ARG A 19 31.36 47.90 -17.86
C ARG A 19 30.56 46.60 -18.00
N GLU A 20 29.25 46.78 -17.81
CA GLU A 20 28.15 46.35 -18.69
C GLU A 20 28.38 45.09 -19.55
N ARG A 21 27.79 43.97 -19.10
CA ARG A 21 27.02 43.12 -20.01
C ARG A 21 25.75 42.65 -19.30
N ASP A 22 24.63 43.16 -19.78
CA ASP A 22 23.30 42.59 -19.59
C ASP A 22 23.31 41.10 -19.96
N PRO A 23 22.92 40.18 -19.06
CA PRO A 23 22.36 38.92 -19.49
C PRO A 23 20.88 39.17 -19.81
N ALA A 24 20.56 39.12 -21.10
CA ALA A 24 19.21 39.13 -21.62
C ALA A 24 18.28 38.24 -20.77
N LEU A 25 17.19 38.85 -20.30
CA LEU A 25 16.02 38.18 -19.75
C LEU A 25 15.52 37.15 -20.76
N LEU A 26 15.85 35.88 -20.53
CA LEU A 26 15.14 34.78 -21.17
C LEU A 26 13.72 34.77 -20.58
N PRO A 27 12.66 34.73 -21.42
CA PRO A 27 11.30 34.63 -20.92
C PRO A 27 11.17 33.34 -20.12
N GLY A 28 10.81 33.50 -18.86
CA GLY A 28 10.50 32.40 -17.96
C GLY A 28 9.57 31.44 -18.66
N SER A 29 10.07 30.23 -18.92
CA SER A 29 9.23 29.09 -19.20
C SER A 29 8.46 28.85 -17.90
N THR A 30 7.29 29.47 -17.78
CA THR A 30 6.26 29.04 -16.85
C THR A 30 5.86 27.64 -17.31
N SER A 31 6.66 26.65 -16.91
CA SER A 31 6.23 25.28 -16.87
C SER A 31 5.06 25.29 -15.90
N THR A 32 3.86 25.35 -16.45
CA THR A 32 2.65 24.97 -15.75
C THR A 32 2.84 23.49 -15.44
N SER A 33 3.54 23.20 -14.34
CA SER A 33 3.54 21.88 -13.73
C SER A 33 2.10 21.64 -13.32
N THR A 34 1.35 20.97 -14.18
CA THR A 34 0.04 20.44 -13.84
C THR A 34 0.28 19.44 -12.71
N SER A 35 0.16 19.92 -11.47
CA SER A 35 0.21 19.08 -10.28
C SER A 35 -0.81 17.97 -10.49
N THR A 36 -0.31 16.75 -10.63
CA THR A 36 -1.18 15.59 -10.85
C THR A 36 -1.91 15.32 -9.55
N SER A 37 -3.25 15.27 -9.58
CA SER A 37 -4.02 15.04 -8.37
C SER A 37 -4.01 13.56 -7.99
N TYR A 38 -4.24 13.28 -6.69
CA TYR A 38 -4.43 11.91 -6.18
C TYR A 38 -5.43 11.09 -7.02
N LYS A 39 -6.59 11.69 -7.35
CA LYS A 39 -7.62 11.02 -8.16
C LYS A 39 -7.15 10.69 -9.57
N CYS A 40 -6.32 11.55 -10.16
CA CYS A 40 -5.75 11.30 -11.48
C CYS A 40 -4.78 10.10 -11.44
N VAL A 41 -3.87 10.07 -10.46
CA VAL A 41 -2.95 8.94 -10.25
C VAL A 41 -3.73 7.64 -10.02
N LEU A 42 -4.71 7.65 -9.13
CA LEU A 42 -5.53 6.46 -8.85
C LEU A 42 -6.27 5.96 -10.10
N SER A 43 -6.84 6.87 -10.89
CA SER A 43 -7.51 6.53 -12.15
C SER A 43 -6.55 5.98 -13.21
N THR A 44 -5.27 6.36 -13.19
CA THR A 44 -4.23 5.80 -14.05
C THR A 44 -3.85 4.39 -13.62
N LEU A 45 -3.76 4.14 -12.30
CA LEU A 45 -3.32 2.86 -11.73
C LEU A 45 -4.41 1.78 -11.64
N THR A 46 -5.66 2.13 -11.92
CA THR A 46 -6.80 1.19 -11.83
C THR A 46 -7.46 0.96 -13.20
N PRO A 47 -8.23 -0.14 -13.37
CA PRO A 47 -9.01 -0.34 -14.58
C PRO A 47 -10.03 0.79 -14.82
N PRO A 48 -10.28 1.18 -16.07
CA PRO A 48 -9.83 0.54 -17.31
C PRO A 48 -8.42 0.94 -17.77
N SER A 49 -7.77 1.93 -17.15
CA SER A 49 -6.48 2.48 -17.61
C SER A 49 -5.34 1.46 -17.50
N THR A 50 -5.24 0.80 -16.35
CA THR A 50 -4.20 -0.20 -16.09
C THR A 50 -4.85 -1.49 -15.57
N PRO A 51 -4.60 -2.66 -16.22
CA PRO A 51 -5.07 -3.94 -15.71
C PRO A 51 -4.41 -4.28 -14.37
N HIS A 52 -5.20 -4.75 -13.41
CA HIS A 52 -4.66 -5.17 -12.11
C HIS A 52 -3.84 -6.46 -12.22
N THR A 53 -2.65 -6.44 -11.62
CA THR A 53 -1.72 -7.56 -11.57
C THR A 53 -1.61 -8.08 -10.13
N PRO A 54 -2.07 -9.31 -9.83
CA PRO A 54 -2.20 -9.77 -8.45
C PRO A 54 -0.91 -10.40 -7.88
N LEU A 55 0.11 -10.61 -8.73
CA LEU A 55 1.43 -11.13 -8.41
C LEU A 55 2.45 -10.50 -9.37
N SER A 56 3.62 -10.07 -8.88
CA SER A 56 4.72 -9.62 -9.73
C SER A 56 5.44 -10.77 -10.45
N LEU A 57 5.17 -12.03 -10.10
CA LEU A 57 5.79 -13.19 -10.72
C LEU A 57 5.40 -13.36 -12.20
N PRO A 58 6.29 -13.94 -13.04
CA PRO A 58 7.59 -14.52 -12.68
C PRO A 58 8.74 -13.50 -12.55
N VAL A 59 8.49 -12.20 -12.81
CA VAL A 59 9.53 -11.15 -12.78
C VAL A 59 9.29 -10.23 -11.59
N SER A 60 9.88 -10.54 -10.44
CA SER A 60 9.75 -9.73 -9.22
C SER A 60 11.04 -8.95 -8.92
N PRO A 61 10.97 -7.62 -8.66
CA PRO A 61 9.78 -6.78 -8.80
C PRO A 61 9.44 -6.54 -10.28
N ALA A 62 8.14 -6.41 -10.57
CA ALA A 62 7.67 -6.05 -11.90
C ALA A 62 8.02 -4.59 -12.22
N LYS A 63 8.05 -4.24 -13.51
CA LYS A 63 8.28 -2.85 -13.92
C LYS A 63 7.08 -1.99 -13.49
N PRO A 64 7.31 -0.86 -12.80
CA PRO A 64 6.23 0.05 -12.43
C PRO A 64 5.45 0.60 -13.61
N HIS A 65 4.15 0.86 -13.43
CA HIS A 65 3.28 1.43 -14.48
C HIS A 65 3.59 2.91 -14.75
N ILE A 66 3.86 3.68 -13.70
CA ILE A 66 4.26 5.09 -13.76
C ILE A 66 5.53 5.33 -12.91
N PRO A 67 6.27 6.42 -13.17
CA PRO A 67 7.42 6.78 -12.35
C PRO A 67 7.04 7.03 -10.88
N SER A 68 7.88 6.58 -9.95
CA SER A 68 7.64 6.71 -8.50
C SER A 68 7.37 8.15 -8.04
N HIS A 69 8.05 9.14 -8.66
CA HIS A 69 7.86 10.55 -8.33
C HIS A 69 6.46 11.08 -8.66
N ALA A 70 5.72 10.46 -9.59
CA ALA A 70 4.34 10.83 -9.87
C ALA A 70 3.40 10.50 -8.69
N ILE A 71 3.80 9.53 -7.85
CA ILE A 71 3.09 9.16 -6.62
C ILE A 71 3.63 9.99 -5.45
N SER A 72 4.94 10.03 -5.22
CA SER A 72 5.51 10.73 -4.06
C SER A 72 5.32 12.25 -4.09
N SER A 73 5.19 12.86 -5.27
CA SER A 73 4.88 14.30 -5.40
C SER A 73 3.45 14.64 -4.93
N LEU A 74 2.58 13.65 -4.69
CA LEU A 74 1.26 13.88 -4.11
C LEU A 74 1.34 14.29 -2.63
N GLN A 75 2.44 13.93 -1.95
CA GLN A 75 2.65 14.18 -0.51
C GLN A 75 1.48 13.68 0.35
N VAL A 76 0.81 12.60 -0.05
CA VAL A 76 -0.28 12.01 0.75
C VAL A 76 0.29 11.27 1.96
N HIS A 77 -0.59 10.81 2.85
CA HIS A 77 -0.18 9.99 3.98
C HIS A 77 0.66 8.78 3.53
N PRO A 78 1.83 8.49 4.16
CA PRO A 78 2.73 7.39 3.79
C PRO A 78 2.06 6.02 3.55
N VAL A 79 0.99 5.70 4.29
CA VAL A 79 0.20 4.48 4.06
C VAL A 79 -0.56 4.50 2.73
N ILE A 80 -1.15 5.65 2.38
CA ILE A 80 -1.82 5.84 1.08
C ILE A 80 -0.78 5.81 -0.03
N GLU A 81 0.37 6.46 0.17
CA GLU A 81 1.49 6.43 -0.77
C GLU A 81 1.97 4.99 -1.02
N ALA A 82 2.15 4.19 0.04
CA ALA A 82 2.49 2.78 -0.08
C ALA A 82 1.44 1.98 -0.86
N ALA A 83 0.15 2.22 -0.61
CA ALA A 83 -0.94 1.56 -1.34
C ALA A 83 -0.94 1.92 -2.84
N LEU A 84 -0.64 3.17 -3.20
CA LEU A 84 -0.47 3.58 -4.59
C LEU A 84 0.75 2.90 -5.22
N HIS A 85 1.87 2.76 -4.51
CA HIS A 85 3.02 2.01 -4.99
C HIS A 85 2.71 0.51 -5.19
N LEU A 86 1.88 -0.10 -4.33
CA LEU A 86 1.41 -1.48 -4.51
C LEU A 86 0.58 -1.64 -5.80
N LEU A 87 -0.36 -0.72 -6.07
CA LEU A 87 -1.10 -0.68 -7.35
C LEU A 87 -0.18 -0.43 -8.54
N ASN A 88 0.87 0.36 -8.35
CA ASN A 88 1.86 0.69 -9.38
C ASN A 88 2.85 -0.46 -9.64
N LEU A 89 2.82 -1.55 -8.87
CA LEU A 89 3.84 -2.61 -8.84
C LEU A 89 5.25 -2.12 -8.49
N ASP A 90 5.35 -0.94 -7.86
CA ASP A 90 6.60 -0.37 -7.37
C ASP A 90 6.90 -0.87 -5.95
N LEU A 91 7.13 -2.18 -5.85
CA LEU A 91 7.34 -2.87 -4.58
C LEU A 91 8.52 -2.32 -3.77
N PRO A 92 9.67 -1.91 -4.36
CA PRO A 92 10.75 -1.28 -3.59
C PRO A 92 10.32 -0.01 -2.86
N SER A 93 9.58 0.89 -3.51
CA SER A 93 9.07 2.11 -2.87
C SER A 93 8.03 1.78 -1.79
N ALA A 94 7.13 0.82 -2.04
CA ALA A 94 6.18 0.36 -1.03
C ALA A 94 6.91 -0.22 0.20
N HIS A 95 7.92 -1.07 -0.01
CA HIS A 95 8.72 -1.69 1.04
C HIS A 95 9.47 -0.65 1.87
N PHE A 96 10.02 0.37 1.22
CA PHE A 96 10.66 1.49 1.89
C PHE A 96 9.69 2.21 2.84
N LEU A 97 8.44 2.43 2.46
CA LEU A 97 7.47 3.12 3.32
C LEU A 97 7.02 2.23 4.49
N VAL A 98 6.56 1.00 4.23
CA VAL A 98 5.92 0.16 5.24
C VAL A 98 6.88 -0.36 6.31
N ARG A 99 8.18 -0.51 6.00
CA ARG A 99 9.18 -0.96 7.00
C ARG A 99 9.40 0.05 8.14
N HIS A 100 9.06 1.33 7.93
CA HIS A 100 9.14 2.35 8.98
C HIS A 100 7.85 2.43 9.83
N MET A 101 6.87 1.55 9.57
CA MET A 101 5.56 1.51 10.21
C MET A 101 5.12 0.05 10.43
N GLN A 102 6.04 -0.82 10.83
CA GLN A 102 5.84 -2.27 10.89
C GLN A 102 5.41 -2.80 12.27
N ALA A 103 4.93 -1.93 13.16
CA ALA A 103 4.54 -2.28 14.52
C ALA A 103 3.31 -1.47 14.98
N PRO A 104 2.56 -1.97 15.98
CA PRO A 104 1.48 -1.21 16.59
C PRO A 104 1.97 0.17 17.07
N PRO A 105 1.17 1.24 16.91
CA PRO A 105 -0.22 1.25 16.45
C PRO A 105 -0.41 1.40 14.93
N ALA A 106 0.61 1.17 14.10
CA ALA A 106 0.57 1.38 12.64
C ALA A 106 -0.10 0.23 11.86
N TRP A 107 -1.30 -0.17 12.30
CA TRP A 107 -2.01 -1.35 11.79
C TRP A 107 -2.28 -1.33 10.29
N GLU A 108 -2.54 -0.15 9.70
CA GLU A 108 -2.76 -0.04 8.25
C GLU A 108 -1.48 -0.31 7.44
N ALA A 109 -0.33 0.14 7.94
CA ALA A 109 0.95 -0.13 7.29
C ALA A 109 1.35 -1.60 7.45
N MET A 110 1.12 -2.20 8.63
CA MET A 110 1.29 -3.65 8.84
C MET A 110 0.41 -4.46 7.88
N TYR A 111 -0.85 -4.05 7.67
CA TYR A 111 -1.72 -4.68 6.68
C TYR A 111 -1.22 -4.52 5.24
N ALA A 112 -0.75 -3.31 4.87
CA ALA A 112 -0.12 -3.07 3.57
C ALA A 112 1.14 -3.93 3.36
N HIS A 113 1.89 -4.23 4.42
CA HIS A 113 3.05 -5.13 4.39
C HIS A 113 2.65 -6.56 4.02
N GLY A 114 1.52 -7.05 4.54
CA GLY A 114 0.97 -8.34 4.13
C GLY A 114 0.57 -8.37 2.65
N ILE A 115 -0.04 -7.29 2.14
CA ILE A 115 -0.35 -7.17 0.71
C ILE A 115 0.93 -7.17 -0.13
N LEU A 116 1.97 -6.46 0.32
CA LEU A 116 3.26 -6.39 -0.34
C LEU A 116 3.86 -7.78 -0.54
N HIS A 117 4.00 -8.57 0.52
CA HIS A 117 4.56 -9.92 0.42
C HIS A 117 3.69 -10.85 -0.43
N ARG A 118 2.36 -10.66 -0.40
CA ARG A 118 1.49 -11.40 -1.33
C ARG A 118 1.82 -11.05 -2.78
N LEU A 119 1.93 -9.76 -3.13
CA LEU A 119 2.28 -9.35 -4.50
C LEU A 119 3.65 -9.89 -4.93
N GLU A 120 4.62 -10.00 -4.02
CA GLU A 120 5.92 -10.62 -4.27
C GLU A 120 5.85 -12.14 -4.50
N GLY A 121 4.75 -12.77 -4.07
CA GLY A 121 4.55 -14.22 -4.11
C GLY A 121 5.01 -14.96 -2.84
N ASP A 122 5.35 -14.24 -1.77
CA ASP A 122 5.64 -14.80 -0.44
C ASP A 122 4.34 -14.90 0.38
N ILE A 123 3.56 -15.95 0.08
CA ILE A 123 2.22 -16.14 0.61
C ILE A 123 2.22 -16.52 2.10
N ASP A 124 3.28 -17.18 2.57
CA ASP A 124 3.41 -17.56 3.98
C ASP A 124 3.67 -16.32 4.86
N ASN A 125 4.56 -15.41 4.45
CA ASN A 125 4.71 -14.13 5.14
C ASN A 125 3.44 -13.29 5.08
N ALA A 126 2.77 -13.25 3.92
CA ALA A 126 1.48 -12.55 3.80
C ALA A 126 0.46 -13.06 4.83
N ARG A 127 0.40 -14.39 5.03
CA ARG A 127 -0.50 -15.00 6.02
C ARG A 127 -0.13 -14.64 7.45
N ALA A 128 1.15 -14.59 7.79
CA ALA A 128 1.63 -14.16 9.10
C ALA A 128 1.19 -12.72 9.39
N TRP A 129 1.47 -11.78 8.48
CA TRP A 129 1.04 -10.38 8.59
C TRP A 129 -0.48 -10.24 8.71
N TYR A 130 -1.25 -11.02 7.94
CA TYR A 130 -2.71 -11.00 8.03
C TYR A 130 -3.19 -11.51 9.40
N GLY A 131 -2.49 -12.49 9.97
CA GLY A 131 -2.76 -12.99 11.32
C GLY A 131 -2.52 -11.94 12.40
N ASP A 132 -1.45 -11.16 12.27
CA ASP A 132 -1.07 -10.11 13.23
C ASP A 132 -2.06 -8.95 13.26
N VAL A 133 -2.72 -8.66 12.12
CA VAL A 133 -3.65 -7.53 11.99
C VAL A 133 -5.12 -7.95 11.87
N LYS A 134 -5.45 -9.24 12.02
CA LYS A 134 -6.81 -9.76 11.82
C LYS A 134 -7.86 -9.08 12.69
N ASP A 135 -7.48 -8.62 13.87
CA ASP A 135 -8.39 -7.96 14.82
C ASP A 135 -8.43 -6.43 14.64
N ALA A 136 -7.61 -5.88 13.75
CA ALA A 136 -7.57 -4.45 13.46
C ALA A 136 -8.76 -4.01 12.57
N GLN A 137 -9.19 -2.76 12.77
CA GLN A 137 -10.32 -2.17 12.02
C GLN A 137 -10.10 -2.21 10.50
N VAL A 138 -8.87 -1.97 10.04
CA VAL A 138 -8.52 -2.02 8.61
C VAL A 138 -8.79 -3.40 8.01
N PHE A 139 -8.45 -4.47 8.73
CA PHE A 139 -8.64 -5.82 8.23
C PHE A 139 -10.13 -6.17 8.15
N GLN A 140 -10.90 -5.79 9.17
CA GLN A 140 -12.35 -5.97 9.18
C GLN A 140 -13.05 -5.14 8.10
N ALA A 141 -12.60 -3.92 7.86
CA ALA A 141 -13.14 -3.08 6.80
C ALA A 141 -12.94 -3.69 5.40
N VAL A 142 -11.85 -4.44 5.20
CA VAL A 142 -11.53 -5.06 3.90
C VAL A 142 -12.21 -6.42 3.72
N TRP A 143 -12.21 -7.27 4.74
CA TRP A 143 -12.61 -8.69 4.65
C TRP A 143 -13.91 -9.04 5.40
N GLY A 144 -14.41 -8.17 6.28
CA GLY A 144 -15.58 -8.41 7.12
C GLY A 144 -16.88 -8.59 6.35
N GLY A 145 -17.01 -8.02 5.15
CA GLY A 145 -18.16 -8.22 4.27
C GLY A 145 -19.38 -7.34 4.61
N GLY A 146 -19.17 -6.18 5.23
CA GLY A 146 -20.22 -5.17 5.39
C GLY A 146 -20.16 -4.15 4.25
N GLU A 147 -20.84 -4.41 3.13
CA GLU A 147 -21.38 -3.32 2.32
C GLU A 147 -22.58 -2.74 3.09
N GLY A 148 -22.31 -1.77 3.97
CA GLY A 148 -23.33 -1.20 4.83
C GLY A 148 -22.74 -0.35 5.94
N ASP A 149 -22.42 0.89 5.58
CA ASP A 149 -22.66 2.09 6.38
C ASP A 149 -23.20 1.82 7.81
N THR A 150 -22.30 1.63 8.77
CA THR A 150 -22.63 1.67 10.21
C THR A 150 -21.46 2.31 10.96
N LEU A 151 -21.23 3.58 10.64
CA LEU A 151 -20.78 4.58 11.60
C LEU A 151 -21.72 5.78 11.48
N SER A 152 -23.01 5.57 11.74
CA SER A 152 -23.88 6.64 12.24
C SER A 152 -23.33 7.00 13.63
N GLY A 153 -22.77 8.17 13.87
CA GLY A 153 -23.33 9.46 13.45
C GLY A 153 -24.38 9.81 14.48
N ASP A 154 -23.93 10.50 15.53
CA ASP A 154 -24.78 11.13 16.53
C ASP A 154 -25.91 11.91 15.84
N ALA A 155 -27.16 11.53 16.14
CA ALA A 155 -28.32 12.34 15.85
C ALA A 155 -29.41 12.02 16.88
N ASP A 156 -29.62 12.98 17.76
CA ASP A 156 -30.77 13.11 18.65
C ASP A 156 -32.08 12.92 17.89
N GLY A 157 -33.04 12.20 18.50
CA GLY A 157 -34.36 12.00 17.91
C GLY A 157 -35.32 11.30 18.86
N ASP A 158 -35.88 12.08 19.79
CA ASP A 158 -37.13 11.78 20.49
C ASP A 158 -38.23 11.30 19.52
N GLY A 159 -38.95 10.24 19.89
CA GLY A 159 -40.00 9.67 19.04
C GLY A 159 -40.78 8.55 19.70
N ASP A 160 -41.61 8.95 20.65
CA ASP A 160 -42.67 8.19 21.33
C ASP A 160 -43.61 7.43 20.36
N GLY A 161 -44.05 6.22 20.70
CA GLY A 161 -44.98 5.47 19.86
C GLY A 161 -45.17 3.99 20.16
N ASP A 162 -45.97 3.70 21.20
CA ASP A 162 -46.64 2.44 21.50
C ASP A 162 -47.13 1.65 20.27
N ARG A 163 -46.91 0.31 20.29
CA ARG A 163 -47.90 -0.68 19.86
C ARG A 163 -47.52 -2.11 20.23
N ASP A 164 -48.34 -2.66 21.13
CA ASP A 164 -48.37 -4.05 21.56
C ASP A 164 -48.69 -5.02 20.41
N ASN A 165 -48.00 -6.16 20.37
CA ASN A 165 -48.65 -7.42 20.02
C ASN A 165 -47.96 -8.58 20.73
N SER A 166 -48.68 -9.16 21.68
CA SER A 166 -48.27 -10.32 22.47
C SER A 166 -48.46 -11.62 21.69
N THR A 167 -47.39 -12.40 21.56
CA THR A 167 -47.51 -13.87 21.50
C THR A 167 -46.47 -14.49 22.41
N SER A 168 -46.99 -15.09 23.47
CA SER A 168 -46.28 -15.80 24.52
C SER A 168 -45.80 -17.17 24.05
N SER A 169 -44.51 -17.46 24.26
CA SER A 169 -44.04 -18.77 24.71
C SER A 169 -42.79 -18.64 25.59
N SER A 170 -43.02 -18.84 26.89
CA SER A 170 -42.08 -19.26 27.93
C SER A 170 -41.19 -20.43 27.47
N SER A 171 -39.95 -20.67 27.92
CA SER A 171 -39.15 -20.14 29.03
C SER A 171 -37.82 -20.89 29.01
N SER A 172 -36.70 -20.20 29.27
CA SER A 172 -35.67 -20.67 30.22
C SER A 172 -34.55 -19.64 30.33
N SER A 173 -34.47 -19.04 31.51
CA SER A 173 -33.44 -18.12 31.95
C SER A 173 -32.11 -18.84 32.20
N SER A 174 -31.03 -18.30 31.66
CA SER A 174 -29.74 -18.28 32.36
C SER A 174 -28.99 -17.02 31.96
N HIS A 175 -28.94 -16.08 32.91
CA HIS A 175 -27.98 -14.99 32.95
C HIS A 175 -26.55 -15.51 32.72
N ALA A 176 -25.90 -15.04 31.66
CA ALA A 176 -24.46 -14.85 31.61
C ALA A 176 -24.14 -13.85 30.48
N ASP A 177 -23.32 -12.88 30.83
CA ASP A 177 -22.83 -11.78 29.99
C ASP A 177 -22.34 -12.24 28.60
N ALA A 178 -23.02 -11.80 27.54
CA ALA A 178 -22.69 -12.15 26.16
C ALA A 178 -22.59 -10.89 25.28
N ASN A 179 -21.67 -9.97 25.60
CA ASN A 179 -21.30 -8.88 24.69
C ASN A 179 -19.92 -9.09 24.02
N GLY A 180 -19.32 -10.28 24.16
CA GLY A 180 -18.00 -10.62 23.60
C GLY A 180 -18.00 -11.68 22.47
N GLY A 181 -19.13 -12.31 22.17
CA GLY A 181 -19.20 -13.45 21.24
C GLY A 181 -19.27 -13.06 19.75
N THR A 182 -19.94 -11.96 19.42
CA THR A 182 -20.23 -11.58 18.03
C THR A 182 -18.99 -11.07 17.29
N ASN A 183 -18.15 -10.26 17.95
CA ASN A 183 -16.94 -9.70 17.33
C ASN A 183 -15.90 -10.78 17.00
N ASN A 184 -15.69 -11.75 17.89
CA ASN A 184 -14.72 -12.83 17.63
C ASN A 184 -15.14 -13.72 16.45
N ASN A 185 -16.43 -14.00 16.30
CA ASN A 185 -16.92 -14.79 15.17
C ASN A 185 -16.74 -14.06 13.83
N ASN A 186 -17.03 -12.76 13.80
CA ASN A 186 -16.84 -11.93 12.61
C ASN A 186 -15.36 -11.79 12.24
N ASN A 187 -14.48 -11.55 13.22
CA ASN A 187 -13.04 -11.43 12.97
C ASN A 187 -12.47 -12.74 12.40
N ASN A 188 -12.85 -13.87 12.98
CA ASN A 188 -12.46 -15.18 12.47
C ASN A 188 -13.02 -15.44 11.06
N GLN A 189 -14.24 -14.98 10.77
CA GLN A 189 -14.82 -15.10 9.43
C GLN A 189 -14.02 -14.29 8.40
N ALA A 190 -13.68 -13.03 8.69
CA ALA A 190 -12.87 -12.17 7.84
C ALA A 190 -11.49 -12.80 7.59
N PHE A 191 -10.83 -13.27 8.65
CA PHE A 191 -9.52 -13.92 8.56
C PHE A 191 -9.57 -15.20 7.73
N ASN A 192 -10.59 -16.03 7.92
CA ASN A 192 -10.80 -17.24 7.13
C ASN A 192 -11.06 -16.93 5.64
N LYS A 193 -11.78 -15.84 5.32
CA LYS A 193 -11.98 -15.40 3.93
C LYS A 193 -10.63 -14.99 3.29
N ALA A 194 -9.84 -14.19 3.99
CA ALA A 194 -8.54 -13.75 3.52
C ALA A 194 -7.57 -14.95 3.32
N CYS A 195 -7.54 -15.88 4.28
CA CYS A 195 -6.75 -17.12 4.19
C CYS A 195 -7.13 -17.98 2.98
N LYS A 196 -8.44 -18.15 2.72
CA LYS A 196 -8.91 -18.87 1.53
C LYS A 196 -8.47 -18.17 0.25
N PHE A 197 -8.51 -16.84 0.22
CA PHE A 197 -8.00 -16.09 -0.92
C PHE A 197 -6.50 -16.32 -1.12
N LEU A 198 -5.69 -16.29 -0.06
CA LEU A 198 -4.25 -16.62 -0.13
C LEU A 198 -4.00 -18.04 -0.67
N ASP A 199 -4.81 -19.04 -0.28
CA ASP A 199 -4.73 -20.39 -0.84
C ASP A 199 -4.94 -20.39 -2.36
N GLN A 200 -5.93 -19.62 -2.85
CA GLN A 200 -6.19 -19.50 -4.28
C GLN A 200 -5.03 -18.78 -5.01
N VAL A 201 -4.40 -17.80 -4.36
CA VAL A 201 -3.23 -17.10 -4.91
C VAL A 201 -2.03 -18.03 -5.03
N GLU A 202 -1.78 -18.90 -4.06
CA GLU A 202 -0.69 -19.89 -4.10
C GLU A 202 -0.90 -20.92 -5.24
N ILE A 203 -2.15 -21.37 -5.44
CA ILE A 203 -2.51 -22.24 -6.57
C ILE A 203 -2.26 -21.50 -7.91
N TYR A 204 -2.68 -20.24 -7.99
CA TYR A 204 -2.49 -19.42 -9.19
C TYR A 204 -1.00 -19.18 -9.50
N LYS A 205 -0.20 -18.86 -8.49
CA LYS A 205 1.27 -18.72 -8.56
C LYS A 205 1.90 -19.99 -9.14
N SER A 206 1.53 -21.16 -8.61
CA SER A 206 2.03 -22.45 -9.10
C SER A 206 1.72 -22.65 -10.58
N SER A 207 0.51 -22.29 -11.03
CA SER A 207 0.11 -22.38 -12.44
C SER A 207 0.96 -21.48 -13.36
N ILE A 208 1.31 -20.27 -12.93
CA ILE A 208 2.15 -19.35 -13.72
C ILE A 208 3.57 -19.90 -13.85
N LEU A 209 4.15 -20.37 -12.74
CA LEU A 209 5.51 -20.89 -12.70
C LEU A 209 5.65 -22.18 -13.53
N SER A 210 4.70 -23.11 -13.43
CA SER A 210 4.70 -24.32 -14.27
C SER A 210 4.60 -23.99 -15.75
N SER A 211 3.75 -23.03 -16.14
CA SER A 211 3.60 -22.60 -17.54
C SER A 211 4.87 -21.97 -18.12
N SER A 212 5.63 -21.26 -17.27
CA SER A 212 6.91 -20.64 -17.66
C SER A 212 8.03 -21.66 -17.91
N SER A 213 7.96 -22.84 -17.28
CA SER A 213 8.94 -23.92 -17.45
C SER A 213 8.73 -24.76 -18.71
N SER A 214 7.47 -24.91 -19.16
CA SER A 214 7.09 -25.72 -20.33
C SER A 214 7.29 -25.06 -21.69
N SER A 215 7.59 -23.75 -21.74
CA SER A 215 7.74 -23.01 -23.01
C SER A 215 9.12 -23.16 -23.68
N SER A 216 10.00 -24.02 -23.15
CA SER A 216 11.34 -24.28 -23.70
C SER A 216 11.44 -25.51 -24.64
N SER A 217 10.34 -26.20 -24.92
CA SER A 217 10.35 -27.36 -25.83
C SER A 217 9.17 -27.40 -26.80
N SER A 218 9.51 -27.25 -28.08
CA SER A 218 8.83 -27.73 -29.29
C SER A 218 7.59 -26.99 -29.84
N SER A 219 7.76 -26.64 -31.11
CA SER A 219 6.77 -26.34 -32.13
C SER A 219 5.78 -27.48 -32.39
N SER A 220 4.47 -27.20 -32.33
CA SER A 220 3.48 -27.91 -33.16
C SER A 220 2.10 -27.23 -33.16
N LYS A 221 1.75 -26.73 -34.35
CA LYS A 221 0.44 -26.60 -35.00
C LYS A 221 -0.81 -27.19 -34.29
N ALA A 222 -1.85 -26.37 -34.08
CA ALA A 222 -3.26 -26.81 -34.08
C ALA A 222 -4.20 -25.61 -34.37
N THR A 223 -4.91 -25.55 -35.50
CA THR A 223 -6.31 -25.98 -35.72
C THR A 223 -7.36 -25.42 -34.75
N SER A 224 -8.23 -24.59 -35.33
CA SER A 224 -9.39 -23.90 -34.76
C SER A 224 -10.62 -24.82 -34.60
N GLY A 225 -11.35 -24.69 -33.50
CA GLY A 225 -12.70 -25.22 -33.29
C GLY A 225 -13.35 -24.67 -32.01
N PRO A 226 -14.69 -24.45 -31.96
CA PRO A 226 -15.31 -23.36 -31.20
C PRO A 226 -15.80 -23.72 -29.78
N ALA A 227 -16.01 -22.66 -29.00
CA ALA A 227 -16.36 -22.60 -27.59
C ALA A 227 -17.73 -23.19 -27.19
N PRO A 228 -17.90 -23.52 -25.90
CA PRO A 228 -19.19 -23.41 -25.23
C PRO A 228 -19.17 -22.37 -24.10
N SER A 229 -20.24 -21.58 -24.08
CA SER A 229 -20.62 -20.57 -23.10
C SER A 229 -21.12 -21.16 -21.79
N SER A 230 -20.48 -20.80 -20.67
CA SER A 230 -21.07 -20.76 -19.32
C SER A 230 -20.19 -19.88 -18.43
N THR A 231 -20.66 -18.67 -18.13
CA THR A 231 -19.87 -17.56 -17.60
C THR A 231 -19.63 -17.69 -16.09
N SER A 232 -18.77 -18.61 -15.69
CA SER A 232 -18.02 -18.49 -14.43
C SER A 232 -16.67 -17.85 -14.79
N PRO A 233 -16.24 -16.76 -14.12
CA PRO A 233 -14.96 -16.12 -14.43
C PRO A 233 -13.84 -17.15 -14.29
N ALA A 234 -12.85 -17.09 -15.19
CA ALA A 234 -11.70 -17.98 -15.12
C ALA A 234 -11.00 -17.79 -13.76
N PRO A 235 -10.36 -18.81 -13.18
CA PRO A 235 -9.71 -18.71 -11.87
C PRO A 235 -8.77 -17.49 -11.75
N ALA A 236 -8.04 -17.16 -12.82
CA ALA A 236 -7.17 -15.98 -12.86
C ALA A 236 -7.92 -14.64 -12.78
N ASP A 237 -9.12 -14.54 -13.37
CA ASP A 237 -9.94 -13.34 -13.31
C ASP A 237 -10.49 -13.15 -11.90
N MET A 238 -10.91 -14.24 -11.23
CA MET A 238 -11.36 -14.19 -9.83
C MET A 238 -10.24 -13.70 -8.89
N ILE A 239 -9.01 -14.19 -9.06
CA ILE A 239 -7.84 -13.71 -8.30
C ILE A 239 -7.60 -12.21 -8.54
N ARG A 240 -7.61 -11.79 -9.81
CA ARG A 240 -7.44 -10.38 -10.19
C ARG A 240 -8.52 -9.50 -9.56
N THR A 241 -9.78 -9.86 -9.70
CA THR A 241 -10.91 -9.11 -9.14
C THR A 241 -10.84 -9.04 -7.62
N THR A 242 -10.54 -10.15 -6.95
CA THR A 242 -10.47 -10.18 -5.47
C THR A 242 -9.29 -9.36 -4.95
N SER A 243 -8.11 -9.48 -5.57
CA SER A 243 -6.93 -8.70 -5.20
C SER A 243 -7.16 -7.19 -5.41
N LEU A 244 -7.80 -6.80 -6.51
CA LEU A 244 -8.14 -5.41 -6.77
C LEU A 244 -9.20 -4.88 -5.79
N ALA A 245 -10.23 -5.68 -5.49
CA ALA A 245 -11.26 -5.31 -4.52
C ALA A 245 -10.65 -5.07 -3.13
N GLU A 246 -9.72 -5.92 -2.71
CA GLU A 246 -9.01 -5.76 -1.44
C GLU A 246 -8.20 -4.45 -1.39
N LEU A 247 -7.37 -4.17 -2.40
CA LEU A 247 -6.63 -2.90 -2.49
C LEU A 247 -7.55 -1.67 -2.51
N ASN A 248 -8.69 -1.76 -3.22
CA ASN A 248 -9.68 -0.69 -3.26
C ASN A 248 -10.37 -0.47 -1.91
N HIS A 249 -10.75 -1.53 -1.20
CA HIS A 249 -11.32 -1.41 0.15
C HIS A 249 -10.29 -0.84 1.13
N PHE A 250 -9.03 -1.27 1.01
CA PHE A 250 -7.94 -0.76 1.83
C PHE A 250 -7.70 0.74 1.59
N LEU A 251 -7.65 1.17 0.33
CA LEU A 251 -7.53 2.58 -0.02
C LEU A 251 -8.73 3.39 0.50
N LYS A 252 -9.97 2.94 0.25
CA LYS A 252 -11.18 3.61 0.78
C LYS A 252 -11.17 3.74 2.30
N PHE A 253 -10.62 2.76 3.02
CA PHE A 253 -10.43 2.86 4.46
C PHE A 253 -9.40 3.93 4.82
N CYS A 254 -8.23 3.92 4.17
CA CYS A 254 -7.16 4.89 4.41
C CYS A 254 -7.57 6.32 4.03
N GLU A 255 -8.30 6.51 2.94
CA GLU A 255 -8.83 7.81 2.50
C GLU A 255 -9.74 8.43 3.56
N ARG A 256 -10.61 7.62 4.19
CA ARG A 256 -11.48 8.09 5.29
C ARG A 256 -10.69 8.42 6.54
N LYS A 257 -9.67 7.62 6.88
CA LYS A 257 -8.88 7.77 8.10
C LYS A 257 -7.87 8.92 8.03
N PHE A 258 -7.19 9.08 6.91
CA PHE A 258 -6.04 9.97 6.77
C PHE A 258 -6.27 11.15 5.84
N THR A 259 -7.38 11.18 5.09
CA THR A 259 -7.65 12.10 3.98
C THR A 259 -6.67 11.92 2.81
N THR A 260 -6.95 12.57 1.68
CA THR A 260 -6.06 12.59 0.49
C THR A 260 -5.40 13.96 0.29
N ALA A 261 -5.46 14.83 1.30
CA ALA A 261 -4.83 16.14 1.23
C ALA A 261 -3.30 15.98 1.34
N PRO A 262 -2.51 16.81 0.64
CA PRO A 262 -1.06 16.86 0.83
C PRO A 262 -0.70 17.16 2.29
N ILE A 263 0.23 16.39 2.84
CA ILE A 263 0.81 16.55 4.16
C ILE A 263 2.18 17.22 3.99
N LEU A 264 2.29 18.46 4.45
CA LEU A 264 3.54 19.22 4.38
C LEU A 264 4.55 18.79 5.44
N ASP A 265 4.07 18.25 6.56
CA ASP A 265 4.89 17.71 7.64
C ASP A 265 4.38 16.32 8.06
N ALA A 266 5.06 15.28 7.59
CA ALA A 266 4.75 13.89 7.91
C ALA A 266 5.57 13.36 9.10
N SER A 267 6.34 14.21 9.81
CA SER A 267 7.24 13.76 10.89
C SER A 267 6.52 13.00 12.00
N SER A 268 5.26 13.35 12.28
CA SER A 268 4.40 12.70 13.28
C SER A 268 3.78 11.38 12.82
N VAL A 269 3.77 11.11 11.50
CA VAL A 269 3.21 9.88 10.93
C VAL A 269 4.21 8.72 11.05
N TRP A 270 5.49 9.03 10.92
CA TRP A 270 6.54 8.04 11.09
C TRP A 270 6.54 7.55 12.53
N THR A 271 6.14 6.30 12.73
CA THR A 271 6.28 5.64 14.02
C THR A 271 7.76 5.38 14.20
N SER A 272 8.49 6.34 14.77
CA SER A 272 9.89 6.16 15.11
C SER A 272 10.00 4.87 15.90
N MET A 273 10.79 3.91 15.40
CA MET A 273 11.16 2.67 16.10
C MET A 273 12.06 3.01 17.30
N ALA A 274 11.67 4.00 18.09
CA ALA A 274 12.58 4.94 18.72
C ALA A 274 13.39 4.29 19.83
N ASP A 275 12.87 3.33 20.58
CA ASP A 275 13.59 2.95 21.81
C ASP A 275 13.73 1.45 22.08
N LYS A 276 13.03 0.55 21.37
CA LYS A 276 13.08 -0.89 21.70
C LYS A 276 13.74 -1.81 20.66
N HIS A 277 13.83 -1.41 19.40
CA HIS A 277 14.38 -2.27 18.33
C HIS A 277 15.23 -1.51 17.31
N LYS A 278 15.79 -0.34 17.66
CA LYS A 278 16.67 0.42 16.76
C LYS A 278 17.81 -0.44 16.22
N ASP A 279 18.41 -1.27 17.06
CA ASP A 279 19.56 -2.09 16.67
C ASP A 279 19.16 -3.25 15.76
N GLN A 280 17.97 -3.82 15.96
CA GLN A 280 17.45 -4.91 15.13
C GLN A 280 16.96 -4.40 13.78
N ALA A 281 16.29 -3.24 13.77
CA ALA A 281 15.93 -2.53 12.56
C ALA A 281 17.18 -2.06 11.81
N ALA A 282 18.17 -1.49 12.50
CA ALA A 282 19.44 -1.10 11.90
C ALA A 282 20.18 -2.31 11.31
N GLN A 283 20.24 -3.45 12.01
CA GLN A 283 20.85 -4.68 11.48
C GLN A 283 20.12 -5.23 10.25
N MET A 284 18.79 -5.09 10.18
CA MET A 284 18.01 -5.44 8.98
C MET A 284 18.17 -4.42 7.85
N ILE A 285 18.48 -3.15 8.16
CA ILE A 285 18.72 -2.07 7.20
C ILE A 285 20.16 -2.13 6.64
N THR A 286 21.14 -2.44 7.47
CA THR A 286 22.56 -2.47 7.11
C THR A 286 22.99 -3.80 6.53
N GLY A 287 22.05 -4.56 5.93
CA GLY A 287 22.25 -5.87 5.30
C GLY A 287 23.73 -6.20 5.16
N GLY A 288 24.26 -6.90 6.18
CA GLY A 288 25.65 -7.28 6.21
C GLY A 288 25.94 -7.98 4.88
N GLU A 289 26.90 -7.45 4.14
CA GLU A 289 27.18 -7.73 2.71
C GLU A 289 26.48 -6.81 1.69
N GLY A 290 26.59 -5.50 1.96
CA GLY A 290 27.03 -4.46 1.04
C GLY A 290 26.44 -4.41 -0.37
N TRP A 291 25.63 -3.40 -0.65
CA TRP A 291 25.70 -2.62 -1.90
C TRP A 291 25.16 -1.17 -1.72
N ARG A 292 26.03 -0.23 -2.14
CA ARG A 292 25.90 1.17 -2.61
C ARG A 292 25.43 2.31 -1.69
N GLU A 293 26.36 3.27 -1.55
CA GLU A 293 26.14 4.69 -1.28
C GLU A 293 25.46 5.38 -2.49
N PHE A 294 24.58 6.34 -2.20
CA PHE A 294 23.97 7.23 -3.19
C PHE A 294 24.87 8.44 -3.47
#